data_AF-A0A7S0DXU1-F1
#
_entry.id   AF-A0A7S0DXU1-F1
#
_cell.length_a   1.000
_cell.length_b   1.000
_cell.length_c   1.000
_cell.angle_alpha   90.00
_cell.angle_beta   90.00
_cell.angle_gamma   90.00
#
_symmetry.space_group_name_H-M   'P 1'
#
loop_
_entity.id
_entity.type
_entity.pdbx_description
1 polymer ?
#
loop_
_entity_poly.entity_id
_entity_poly.type
_entity_poly.pdbx_seq_one_letter_code
_entity_poly.pdbx_strand_id
1 'polypeptide(L)'
;GRRGEYTRDTDTALTSSSHAIAEEARRRDAEERALCYHVLGKVHGMWTPLPRTLKDYISSPKPNGYRSLHTTVLVGMQPLEVQIRTQAMHLVAEYGCAAHWAYAE
;
A
#
# COMPACT_ATOMS: atom_id res chain seq x y z
N GLY A 1 -50.73 -18.24 -1.73
CA GLY A 1 -49.41 -18.03 -2.34
C GLY A 1 -48.49 -17.37 -1.33
N ARG A 2 -47.44 -18.04 -0.86
CA ARG A 2 -46.36 -17.45 -0.06
C ARG A 2 -45.05 -17.70 -0.80
N ARG A 3 -44.66 -16.74 -1.63
CA ARG A 3 -43.34 -16.68 -2.28
C ARG A 3 -42.94 -15.20 -2.21
N GLY A 4 -41.99 -14.84 -1.34
CA GLY A 4 -41.56 -13.45 -1.24
C GLY A 4 -40.61 -13.05 -0.10
N GLU A 5 -40.24 -13.93 0.84
CA GLU A 5 -39.38 -13.53 1.97
C GLU A 5 -37.95 -14.08 1.95
N TYR A 6 -37.61 -15.01 1.05
CA TYR A 6 -36.30 -15.69 1.09
C TYR A 6 -35.14 -14.92 0.45
N THR A 7 -35.39 -13.81 -0.26
CA THR A 7 -34.33 -13.11 -1.04
C THR A 7 -33.69 -11.91 -0.33
N ARG A 8 -34.27 -11.40 0.77
CA ARG A 8 -33.75 -10.20 1.48
C ARG A 8 -32.62 -10.52 2.46
N ASP A 9 -32.69 -11.68 3.12
CA ASP A 9 -31.73 -12.04 4.17
C ASP A 9 -30.39 -12.51 3.59
N THR A 10 -30.40 -13.16 2.42
CA THR A 10 -29.17 -13.60 1.73
C THR A 10 -28.40 -12.41 1.14
N ASP A 11 -29.09 -11.40 0.62
CA ASP A 11 -28.48 -10.22 0.01
C ASP A 11 -27.81 -9.32 1.07
N THR A 12 -28.43 -9.24 2.26
CA THR A 12 -27.88 -8.54 3.43
C THR A 12 -26.62 -9.24 3.94
N ALA A 13 -26.64 -10.58 4.07
CA ALA A 13 -25.49 -11.35 4.52
C ALA A 13 -24.29 -11.29 3.55
N LEU A 14 -24.54 -11.33 2.24
CA LEU A 14 -23.51 -11.21 1.20
C LEU A 14 -22.88 -9.80 1.17
N THR A 15 -23.69 -8.77 1.38
CA THR A 15 -23.21 -7.38 1.46
C THR A 15 -22.37 -7.15 2.71
N SER A 16 -22.79 -7.68 3.86
CA SER A 16 -22.00 -7.64 5.10
C SER A 16 -20.67 -8.38 4.99
N SER A 17 -20.66 -9.53 4.32
CA SER A 17 -19.42 -10.29 4.05
C SER A 17 -18.48 -9.51 3.13
N SER A 18 -19.02 -8.86 2.09
CA SER A 18 -18.22 -8.05 1.15
C SER A 18 -17.61 -6.83 1.84
N HIS A 19 -18.37 -6.19 2.73
CA HIS A 19 -17.88 -5.08 3.53
C HIS A 19 -16.76 -5.50 4.49
N ALA A 20 -16.92 -6.64 5.17
CA ALA A 20 -15.90 -7.18 6.08
C ALA A 20 -14.58 -7.48 5.35
N ILE A 21 -14.64 -8.09 4.16
CA ILE A 21 -13.45 -8.34 3.33
C ILE A 21 -12.78 -7.02 2.93
N ALA A 22 -13.56 -6.02 2.51
CA ALA A 22 -13.03 -4.71 2.14
C ALA A 22 -12.42 -3.96 3.33
N GLU A 23 -12.99 -4.09 4.54
CA GLU A 23 -12.39 -3.56 5.76
C GLU A 23 -11.07 -4.26 6.11
N GLU A 24 -11.02 -5.59 6.02
CA GLU A 24 -9.80 -6.33 6.28
C GLU A 24 -8.68 -5.98 5.28
N ALA A 25 -9.02 -5.86 3.99
CA ALA A 25 -8.08 -5.42 2.96
C ALA A 25 -7.55 -4.00 3.23
N ARG A 26 -8.42 -3.07 3.64
CA ARG A 26 -8.03 -1.70 4.01
C ARG A 26 -7.13 -1.68 5.25
N ARG A 27 -7.46 -2.48 6.26
CA ARG A 27 -6.63 -2.63 7.47
C ARG A 27 -5.23 -3.14 7.11
N ARG A 28 -5.15 -4.18 6.28
CA ARG A 28 -3.89 -4.73 5.83
C ARG A 28 -3.04 -3.72 5.05
N ASP A 29 -3.64 -2.98 4.11
CA ASP A 29 -2.93 -1.90 3.39
C ASP A 29 -2.41 -0.84 4.37
N ALA A 30 -3.20 -0.46 5.38
CA ALA A 30 -2.77 0.50 6.39
C ALA A 30 -1.60 -0.01 7.24
N GLU A 31 -1.63 -1.27 7.68
CA GLU A 31 -0.54 -1.92 8.42
C GLU A 31 0.74 -2.00 7.59
N GLU A 32 0.64 -2.44 6.33
CA GLU A 32 1.80 -2.52 5.43
C GLU A 32 2.39 -1.15 5.11
N ARG A 33 1.56 -0.11 4.96
CA ARG A 33 2.02 1.29 4.83
C ARG A 33 2.73 1.75 6.10
N ALA A 34 2.21 1.43 7.28
CA ALA A 34 2.84 1.76 8.54
C ALA A 34 4.24 1.12 8.66
N LEU A 35 4.41 -0.11 8.18
CA LEU A 35 5.72 -0.77 8.12
C LEU A 35 6.72 -0.01 7.23
N CYS A 36 6.30 0.53 6.08
CA CYS A 36 7.17 1.37 5.25
C CYS A 36 7.71 2.59 6.01
N TYR A 37 6.85 3.28 6.77
CA TYR A 37 7.27 4.43 7.59
C TYR A 37 8.14 3.99 8.78
N HIS A 38 7.89 2.81 9.36
CA HIS A 38 8.76 2.24 10.40
C HIS A 38 10.19 2.01 9.88
N VAL A 39 10.32 1.41 8.69
CA VAL A 39 11.62 1.21 8.03
C VAL A 39 12.29 2.55 7.70
N LEU A 40 11.53 3.55 7.24
CA LEU A 40 12.06 4.90 7.02
C LEU A 40 12.69 5.47 8.30
N GLY A 41 11.99 5.35 9.44
CA GLY A 41 12.52 5.77 10.74
C GLY A 41 13.81 5.04 11.13
N LYS A 42 13.91 3.74 10.82
CA LYS A 42 15.16 2.97 11.05
C LYS A 42 16.30 3.46 10.15
N VAL A 43 16.04 3.70 8.87
CA VAL A 43 17.03 4.23 7.91
C VAL A 43 17.55 5.59 8.37
N HIS A 44 16.66 6.50 8.74
CA HIS A 44 17.02 7.84 9.25
C HIS A 44 17.70 7.81 10.62
N GLY A 45 17.50 6.75 11.40
CA GLY A 45 18.23 6.52 12.66
C GLY A 45 19.65 5.99 12.47
N MET A 46 19.94 5.34 11.33
CA MET A 46 21.27 4.80 11.01
C MET A 46 22.14 5.80 10.23
N TRP A 47 21.52 6.59 9.35
CA TRP A 47 22.23 7.53 8.48
C TRP A 47 21.53 8.88 8.42
N THR A 48 22.32 9.95 8.31
CA THR A 48 21.80 11.32 8.24
C THR A 48 21.03 11.52 6.93
N PRO A 49 19.73 11.83 6.96
CA PRO A 49 18.97 12.14 5.76
C PRO A 49 19.36 13.50 5.19
N LEU A 50 19.45 13.59 3.87
CA LEU A 50 19.61 14.86 3.18
C LEU A 50 18.30 15.64 3.20
N PRO A 51 18.30 16.91 3.63
CA PRO A 51 17.10 17.74 3.68
C PRO A 51 16.41 17.83 2.32
N ARG A 52 15.07 17.86 2.33
CA ARG A 52 14.22 18.03 1.13
C ARG A 52 14.36 16.92 0.06
N THR A 53 14.97 15.79 0.39
CA THR A 53 15.05 14.63 -0.52
C THR A 53 13.95 13.60 -0.28
N LEU A 54 13.22 13.69 0.83
CA LEU A 54 12.10 12.81 1.12
C LEU A 54 10.95 13.06 0.15
N LYS A 55 10.58 12.06 -0.63
CA LYS A 55 9.38 12.05 -1.47
C LYS A 55 8.45 10.95 -0.99
N ASP A 56 7.29 11.35 -0.47
CA ASP A 56 6.28 10.43 0.02
C ASP A 56 5.20 10.18 -1.03
N TYR A 57 5.41 9.14 -1.84
CA TYR A 57 4.40 8.68 -2.80
C TYR A 57 3.42 7.67 -2.20
N ILE A 58 3.52 7.34 -0.91
CA ILE A 58 2.52 6.52 -0.22
C ILE A 58 1.34 7.41 0.20
N SER A 59 1.60 8.60 0.76
CA SER A 59 0.55 9.57 1.08
C SER A 59 0.04 10.32 -0.15
N SER A 60 0.92 10.61 -1.11
CA SER A 60 0.59 11.26 -2.38
C SER A 60 0.96 10.39 -3.60
N PRO A 61 0.17 9.33 -3.91
CA PRO A 61 0.45 8.45 -5.04
C PRO A 61 0.49 9.19 -6.37
N LYS A 62 1.31 8.70 -7.30
CA LYS A 62 1.29 9.21 -8.68
C LYS A 62 0.04 8.72 -9.43
N PRO A 63 -0.39 9.40 -10.52
CA PRO A 63 -1.57 9.00 -11.29
C PRO A 63 -1.52 7.57 -11.85
N ASN A 64 -0.33 7.03 -12.08
CA ASN A 64 -0.12 5.65 -12.55
C ASN A 64 -0.20 4.59 -11.43
N GLY A 65 -0.62 4.96 -10.22
CA GLY A 65 -0.72 4.07 -9.06
C GLY A 65 0.62 3.82 -8.35
N TYR A 66 1.72 4.44 -8.79
CA TYR A 66 3.02 4.29 -8.14
C TYR A 66 2.99 4.80 -6.70
N ARG A 67 3.42 3.94 -5.78
CA ARG A 67 3.56 4.20 -4.34
C ARG A 67 4.93 3.72 -3.85
N SER A 68 5.66 4.58 -3.16
CA SER A 68 6.98 4.30 -2.56
C SER A 68 7.40 5.49 -1.68
N LEU A 69 8.28 5.27 -0.70
CA LEU A 69 9.01 6.33 -0.02
C LEU A 69 10.40 6.43 -0.63
N HIS A 70 10.81 7.61 -1.08
CA HIS A 70 12.17 7.87 -1.53
C HIS A 70 12.85 8.81 -0.56
N THR A 71 14.07 8.49 -0.14
CA THR A 71 14.90 9.37 0.69
C THR A 71 16.36 9.22 0.29
N THR A 72 17.13 10.30 0.36
CA THR A 72 18.58 10.22 0.20
C THR A 72 19.24 10.38 1.55
N VAL A 73 20.15 9.48 1.91
CA VAL A 73 20.91 9.51 3.16
C VAL A 73 22.40 9.56 2.89
N LEU A 74 23.18 10.08 3.84
CA LEU A 74 24.64 10.06 3.79
C LEU A 74 25.19 8.81 4.44
N VAL A 75 25.81 7.95 3.65
CA VAL A 75 26.56 6.77 4.11
C VAL A 75 28.04 7.10 4.04
N GLY A 76 28.62 7.49 5.18
CA GLY A 76 29.95 8.09 5.22
C GLY A 76 29.96 9.45 4.51
N MET A 77 30.68 9.56 3.39
CA MET A 77 30.73 10.77 2.55
C MET A 77 29.92 10.65 1.26
N GLN A 78 29.23 9.53 1.03
CA GLN A 78 28.52 9.27 -0.22
C GLN A 78 27.00 9.35 -0.01
N PRO A 79 26.27 10.05 -0.90
CA PRO A 79 24.81 10.00 -0.89
C PRO A 79 24.32 8.66 -1.43
N LEU A 80 23.38 8.04 -0.73
CA LEU A 80 22.68 6.83 -1.12
C LEU A 80 21.17 7.12 -1.20
N GLU A 81 20.56 6.83 -2.35
CA GLU A 81 19.11 6.84 -2.48
C GLU A 81 18.53 5.51 -1.96
N VAL A 82 17.57 5.61 -1.04
CA VAL A 82 16.84 4.48 -0.48
C VAL A 82 15.38 4.59 -0.91
N GLN A 83 14.85 3.50 -1.45
CA GLN A 83 13.44 3.37 -1.83
C GLN A 83 12.77 2.28 -1.00
N ILE A 84 11.66 2.62 -0.35
CA ILE A 84 10.94 1.73 0.57
C ILE A 84 9.51 1.56 0.05
N ARG A 85 9.12 0.32 -0.24
CA ARG A 85 7.81 -0.04 -0.78
C ARG A 85 7.45 -1.47 -0.42
N THR A 86 6.14 -1.76 -0.34
CA THR A 86 5.64 -3.13 -0.13
C THR A 86 5.80 -3.96 -1.41
N GLN A 87 5.66 -5.28 -1.30
CA GLN A 87 5.68 -6.16 -2.47
C GLN A 87 4.56 -5.80 -3.46
N ALA A 88 3.34 -5.51 -2.97
CA ALA A 88 2.23 -5.08 -3.81
C ALA A 88 2.53 -3.76 -4.54
N MET A 89 3.14 -2.79 -3.84
CA MET A 89 3.58 -1.54 -4.46
C MET A 89 4.68 -1.75 -5.51
N HIS A 90 5.58 -2.70 -5.27
CA HIS A 90 6.61 -3.08 -6.23
C HIS A 90 6.00 -3.67 -7.51
N LEU A 91 5.03 -4.58 -7.39
CA LEU A 91 4.34 -5.16 -8.55
C LEU A 91 3.68 -4.07 -9.42
N VAL A 92 3.00 -3.10 -8.80
CA VAL A 92 2.43 -1.95 -9.53
C VAL A 92 3.51 -1.10 -10.19
N ALA A 93 4.66 -0.92 -9.55
CA ALA A 93 5.76 -0.15 -10.10
C ALA A 93 6.42 -0.82 -11.32
N GLU A 94 6.52 -2.16 -11.33
CA GLU A 94 7.14 -2.91 -12.43
C GLU A 94 6.17 -3.15 -13.60
N TYR A 95 4.92 -3.49 -13.31
CA TYR A 95 3.96 -3.96 -14.33
C TYR A 95 2.76 -3.04 -14.55
N GLY A 96 2.62 -1.95 -13.79
CA GLY A 96 1.51 -1.01 -13.92
C GLY A 96 0.15 -1.67 -13.67
N CYS A 97 -0.89 -1.25 -14.42
CA CYS A 97 -2.24 -1.81 -14.30
C CYS A 97 -2.32 -3.32 -14.61
N ALA A 98 -1.34 -3.88 -15.34
CA ALA A 98 -1.31 -5.33 -15.62
C ALA A 98 -1.01 -6.16 -14.35
N ALA A 99 -0.38 -5.57 -13.33
CA ALA A 99 -0.18 -6.22 -12.04
C ALA A 99 -1.51 -6.54 -11.32
N HIS A 100 -2.54 -5.72 -11.56
CA HIS A 100 -3.84 -5.88 -10.92
C HIS A 100 -4.59 -7.13 -11.41
N TRP A 101 -4.27 -7.61 -12.62
CA TRP A 101 -4.85 -8.82 -13.20
C TRP A 101 -4.06 -10.09 -12.88
N ALA A 102 -2.75 -10.00 -12.68
CA ALA A 102 -1.91 -11.17 -12.37
C ALA A 102 -2.07 -11.70 -10.94
N TYR A 103 -2.66 -10.93 -10.03
CA TYR A 103 -2.97 -11.36 -8.65
C TYR A 103 -4.43 -11.82 -8.47
N ALA A 104 -5.24 -11.76 -9.54
CA ALA A 104 -6.64 -12.17 -9.50
C ALA A 104 -6.86 -13.68 -9.76
N GLU A 105 -5.81 -14.49 -9.67
CA GLU A 105 -5.85 -15.95 -9.79
C GLU A 105 -5.42 -16.63 -8.48
#